data_AF-A0AAD8XQ40-F1
#
_entry.id   AF-A0AAD8XQ40-F1
#
_cell.length_a   1.000
_cell.length_b   1.000
_cell.length_c   1.000
_cell.angle_alpha   90.00
_cell.angle_beta   90.00
_cell.angle_gamma   90.00
#
_symmetry.space_group_name_H-M   'P 1'
#
loop_
_entity.id
_entity.type
_entity.pdbx_description
1 polymer ?
#
loop_
_entity_poly.entity_id
_entity_poly.type
_entity_poly.pdbx_seq_one_letter_code
_entity_poly.pdbx_strand_id
1 'polypeptide(L)'
;MSSCTVCKKGPPQVNLKNCAKCATTPYCSRDCQKADWKSHKKTCGRTDASAQPRGGGPTGAGAGNPTSAGTALSPPKGLDQPITRPFTRLDNGTWLHDRPEKDVYRLLIDAYRLHVEDEYNIDGDAAEDSIYGGAENGLEGFRRFLKNAAKRKGLLPAWWSPEKQAACERVGGADEEEEVGNDDAYYDLGSAVEKADIIERYGDPRFPMQLRMFAEAVNLRGPGGQDGTPMRKMMASMEGGAYGPAAMGSTIDVTTMNRSDFRH
;
A
#
# COMPACT_ATOMS: atom_id res chain seq x y z
N MET A 1 18.71 6.82 -29.54
CA MET A 1 19.07 7.42 -28.24
C MET A 1 17.81 7.51 -27.40
N SER A 2 17.80 6.95 -26.20
CA SER A 2 16.64 7.03 -25.31
C SER A 2 16.57 8.43 -24.69
N SER A 3 15.38 9.04 -24.67
CA SER A 3 15.13 10.37 -24.11
C SER A 3 13.87 10.36 -23.25
N CYS A 4 13.79 11.21 -22.24
CA CYS A 4 12.59 11.39 -21.43
C CYS A 4 11.38 11.72 -22.31
N THR A 5 10.25 11.03 -22.10
CA THR A 5 9.04 11.22 -22.91
C THR A 5 8.48 12.64 -22.82
N VAL A 6 8.69 13.34 -21.71
CA VAL A 6 8.18 14.71 -21.50
C VAL A 6 9.21 15.76 -21.91
N CYS A 7 10.32 15.86 -21.19
CA CYS A 7 11.28 16.96 -21.39
C CYS A 7 12.28 16.72 -22.52
N LYS A 8 12.23 15.55 -23.18
CA LYS A 8 13.09 15.12 -24.29
C LYS A 8 14.60 15.11 -24.02
N LYS A 9 15.03 15.36 -22.77
CA LYS A 9 16.43 15.23 -22.35
C LYS A 9 16.83 13.75 -22.27
N GLY A 10 18.09 13.45 -22.61
CA GLY A 10 18.67 12.12 -22.50
C GLY A 10 20.08 12.16 -21.86
N PRO A 11 20.71 11.00 -21.62
CA PRO A 11 22.06 10.94 -21.09
C PRO A 11 23.06 11.68 -22.01
N PRO A 12 24.07 12.40 -21.44
CA PRO A 12 24.44 12.45 -20.03
C PRO A 12 23.70 13.51 -19.20
N GLN A 13 22.80 14.32 -19.80
CA GLN A 13 22.15 15.44 -19.11
C GLN A 13 21.19 14.98 -18.01
N VAL A 14 20.59 13.80 -18.18
CA VAL A 14 19.66 13.19 -17.23
C VAL A 14 19.80 11.67 -17.20
N ASN A 15 19.56 11.08 -16.03
CA ASN A 15 19.41 9.63 -15.89
C ASN A 15 17.96 9.24 -16.20
N LEU A 16 17.77 8.29 -17.10
CA LEU A 16 16.44 7.81 -17.47
C LEU A 16 16.08 6.56 -16.68
N LYS A 17 14.85 6.54 -16.16
CA LYS A 17 14.21 5.39 -15.55
C LYS A 17 12.95 5.06 -16.34
N ASN A 18 12.70 3.78 -16.58
CA ASN A 18 11.48 3.37 -17.25
C ASN A 18 10.32 3.32 -16.25
N CYS A 19 9.10 3.56 -16.72
CA CYS A 19 7.89 3.42 -15.93
C CYS A 19 7.86 2.06 -15.22
N ALA A 20 7.71 2.04 -13.90
CA ALA A 20 7.75 0.80 -13.13
C ALA A 20 6.64 -0.21 -13.52
N LYS A 21 5.49 0.28 -14.00
CA LYS A 21 4.34 -0.57 -14.36
C LYS A 21 4.50 -1.28 -15.71
N CYS A 22 5.06 -0.61 -16.71
CA CYS A 22 5.18 -1.18 -18.07
C CYS A 22 6.62 -1.46 -18.51
N ALA A 23 7.61 -0.91 -17.80
CA ALA A 23 9.04 -0.95 -18.12
C ALA A 23 9.42 -0.44 -19.53
N THR A 24 8.50 0.20 -20.27
CA THR A 24 8.73 0.60 -21.67
C THR A 24 8.94 2.10 -21.86
N THR A 25 8.26 2.96 -21.08
CA THR A 25 8.31 4.41 -21.30
C THR A 25 9.35 5.08 -20.40
N PRO A 26 10.36 5.79 -20.95
CA PRO A 26 11.44 6.40 -20.17
C PRO A 26 11.13 7.82 -19.67
N TYR A 27 11.49 8.10 -18.41
CA TYR A 27 11.38 9.42 -17.77
C TYR A 27 12.66 9.79 -17.02
N CYS A 28 13.01 11.07 -16.97
CA CYS A 28 14.16 11.53 -16.17
C CYS A 28 13.82 11.79 -14.70
N SER A 29 12.55 12.02 -14.38
CA SER A 29 12.06 12.32 -13.04
C SER A 29 10.61 11.86 -12.88
N ARG A 30 10.17 11.73 -11.62
CA ARG A 30 8.76 11.45 -11.29
C ARG A 30 7.84 12.57 -11.78
N ASP A 31 8.29 13.83 -11.81
CA ASP A 31 7.50 14.94 -12.35
C ASP A 31 7.21 14.78 -13.85
N CYS A 32 8.21 14.32 -14.62
CA CYS A 32 7.99 13.99 -16.03
C CYS A 32 7.06 12.78 -16.19
N GLN A 33 7.09 11.79 -15.29
CA GLN A 33 6.14 10.69 -15.32
C GLN A 33 4.71 11.17 -15.01
N LYS A 34 4.53 12.01 -13.98
CA LYS A 34 3.24 12.61 -13.60
C LYS A 34 2.67 13.49 -14.72
N ALA A 35 3.49 14.31 -15.36
CA ALA A 35 3.08 15.17 -16.47
C ALA A 35 2.57 14.36 -17.68
N ASP A 36 3.16 13.20 -17.97
CA ASP A 36 2.70 12.29 -19.02
C ASP A 36 1.56 11.35 -18.57
N TRP A 37 1.23 11.30 -17.28
CA TRP A 37 0.34 10.25 -16.74
C TRP A 37 -1.04 10.23 -17.41
N LYS A 38 -1.63 11.39 -17.71
CA LYS A 38 -2.93 11.48 -18.38
C LYS A 38 -2.95 10.79 -19.76
N SER A 39 -1.86 10.86 -20.52
CA SER A 39 -1.67 10.20 -21.81
C SER A 39 -1.19 8.76 -21.63
N HIS A 40 -0.12 8.58 -20.86
CA HIS A 40 0.55 7.30 -20.66
C HIS A 40 -0.36 6.26 -20.02
N LYS A 41 -1.24 6.61 -19.06
CA LYS A 41 -2.10 5.63 -18.37
C LYS A 41 -3.00 4.82 -19.29
N LYS A 42 -3.33 5.35 -20.48
CA LYS A 42 -4.16 4.68 -21.50
C LYS A 42 -3.41 3.56 -22.24
N THR A 43 -2.07 3.61 -22.22
CA THR A 43 -1.18 2.67 -22.90
C THR A 43 -0.23 1.94 -21.94
N CYS A 44 -0.15 2.39 -20.68
CA CYS A 44 0.68 1.81 -19.63
C CYS A 44 0.22 0.39 -19.28
N GLY A 45 1.07 -0.60 -19.58
CA GLY A 45 0.80 -2.02 -19.34
C GLY A 45 0.22 -2.77 -20.54
N ARG A 46 0.04 -2.10 -21.69
CA ARG A 46 -0.21 -2.78 -22.97
C ARG A 46 1.13 -3.20 -23.55
N THR A 47 1.60 -4.38 -23.16
CA THR A 47 2.72 -5.02 -23.86
C THR A 47 2.16 -5.66 -25.13
N ASP A 48 2.49 -5.12 -26.30
CA ASP A 48 2.36 -5.88 -27.55
C ASP A 48 3.20 -7.16 -27.41
N ALA A 49 2.57 -8.30 -27.69
CA ALA A 49 3.07 -9.65 -27.44
C ALA A 49 4.23 -10.07 -28.36
N SER A 50 5.22 -9.21 -28.56
CA SER A 50 6.32 -9.48 -29.49
C SER A 50 7.60 -8.74 -29.10
N ALA A 51 8.17 -9.09 -27.95
CA ALA A 51 9.60 -8.95 -27.66
C ALA A 51 9.98 -9.69 -26.37
N GLN A 52 10.20 -11.00 -26.45
CA GLN A 52 11.02 -11.70 -25.45
C GLN A 52 12.49 -11.60 -25.85
N PRO A 53 13.39 -11.25 -24.92
CA PRO A 53 14.72 -11.86 -24.88
C PRO A 53 14.66 -13.05 -23.92
N ARG A 54 14.91 -14.23 -24.47
CA ARG A 54 15.15 -15.45 -23.70
C ARG A 54 16.52 -15.39 -23.04
N GLY A 55 16.58 -15.90 -21.81
CA GLY A 55 17.75 -16.63 -21.30
C GLY A 55 18.56 -15.94 -20.22
N GLY A 56 18.69 -16.63 -19.08
CA GLY A 56 19.79 -16.43 -18.14
C GLY A 56 19.41 -16.36 -16.66
N GLY A 57 18.93 -17.46 -16.08
CA GLY A 57 19.32 -17.78 -14.69
C GLY A 57 20.76 -18.33 -14.68
N PRO A 58 21.42 -18.56 -13.51
CA PRO A 58 20.85 -18.78 -12.18
C PRO A 58 21.51 -17.83 -11.12
N THR A 59 21.32 -17.82 -9.80
CA THR A 59 20.95 -18.77 -8.74
C THR A 59 20.67 -17.94 -7.47
N GLY A 60 19.68 -18.35 -6.66
CA GLY A 60 19.81 -18.41 -5.20
C GLY A 60 19.59 -17.14 -4.36
N ALA A 61 18.39 -17.00 -3.80
CA ALA A 61 18.18 -16.80 -2.35
C ALA A 61 16.68 -16.87 -2.00
N GLY A 62 16.30 -17.93 -1.27
CA GLY A 62 15.24 -17.86 -0.27
C GLY A 62 13.79 -18.05 -0.70
N ALA A 63 13.46 -19.18 -1.35
CA ALA A 63 12.10 -19.71 -1.26
C ALA A 63 11.85 -20.19 0.18
N GLY A 64 11.19 -19.37 0.99
CA GLY A 64 10.71 -19.78 2.30
C GLY A 64 9.63 -20.86 2.17
N ASN A 65 9.83 -21.97 2.86
CA ASN A 65 8.86 -23.05 3.05
C ASN A 65 7.49 -22.47 3.53
N PRO A 66 6.32 -22.94 3.05
CA PRO A 66 5.02 -22.40 3.45
C PRO A 66 4.57 -22.84 4.85
N THR A 67 5.42 -23.51 5.65
CA THR A 67 5.02 -24.23 6.86
C THR A 67 4.91 -23.40 8.15
N SER A 68 4.80 -22.06 8.07
CA SER A 68 4.81 -21.21 9.30
C SER A 68 4.20 -19.81 9.11
N ALA A 69 3.13 -19.67 8.32
CA ALA A 69 2.48 -18.36 8.12
C ALA A 69 1.99 -17.70 9.44
N GLY A 70 1.69 -18.50 10.48
CA GLY A 70 1.23 -18.01 11.77
C GLY A 70 2.33 -17.54 12.75
N THR A 71 3.59 -17.89 12.52
CA THR A 71 4.73 -17.54 13.42
C THR A 71 5.71 -16.55 12.79
N ALA A 72 5.60 -16.28 11.50
CA ALA A 72 6.41 -15.27 10.84
C ALA A 72 6.06 -13.85 11.34
N LEU A 73 7.08 -13.08 11.67
CA LEU A 73 6.95 -11.67 12.07
C LEU A 73 6.59 -10.82 10.84
N SER A 74 5.61 -9.94 11.00
CA SER A 74 5.12 -9.01 9.97
C SER A 74 5.09 -7.58 10.51
N PRO A 75 5.66 -6.60 9.79
CA PRO A 75 6.55 -6.75 8.63
C PRO A 75 7.98 -7.15 9.04
N PRO A 76 8.80 -7.71 8.13
CA PRO A 76 10.20 -8.05 8.43
C PRO A 76 11.12 -6.84 8.59
N LYS A 77 10.71 -5.64 8.13
CA LYS A 77 11.44 -4.38 8.31
C LYS A 77 10.49 -3.18 8.32
N GLY A 78 11.04 -2.00 8.61
CA GLY A 78 10.32 -0.71 8.52
C GLY A 78 9.44 -0.38 9.74
N LEU A 79 9.36 -1.28 10.73
CA LEU A 79 8.76 -1.05 12.04
C LEU A 79 9.71 -1.52 13.14
N ASP A 80 9.65 -0.88 14.29
CA ASP A 80 10.49 -1.19 15.44
C ASP A 80 10.06 -2.51 16.11
N GLN A 81 8.75 -2.77 16.16
CA GLN A 81 8.17 -3.99 16.73
C GLN A 81 7.19 -4.67 15.75
N PRO A 82 7.64 -5.72 15.06
CA PRO A 82 6.76 -6.51 14.22
C PRO A 82 5.83 -7.41 15.04
N ILE A 83 4.74 -7.85 14.43
CA ILE A 83 3.74 -8.71 15.06
C ILE A 83 3.62 -10.07 14.38
N THR A 84 3.14 -11.05 15.11
CA THR A 84 2.67 -12.32 14.53
C THR A 84 1.18 -12.24 14.18
N ARG A 85 0.75 -13.07 13.23
CA ARG A 85 -0.66 -13.24 12.84
C ARG A 85 -1.38 -11.92 12.48
N PRO A 86 -0.82 -11.09 11.58
CA PRO A 86 -1.40 -9.81 11.23
C PRO A 86 -2.85 -9.88 10.75
N PHE A 87 -3.25 -10.90 9.97
CA PHE A 87 -4.63 -11.00 9.47
C PHE A 87 -5.63 -11.41 10.55
N THR A 88 -5.21 -12.26 11.49
CA THR A 88 -5.99 -12.58 12.69
C THR A 88 -6.19 -11.33 13.53
N ARG A 89 -5.15 -10.51 13.72
CA ARG A 89 -5.26 -9.24 14.45
C ARG A 89 -6.12 -8.22 13.70
N LEU A 90 -6.08 -8.17 12.37
CA LEU A 90 -7.00 -7.35 11.57
C LEU A 90 -8.45 -7.77 11.78
N ASP A 91 -8.73 -9.08 11.75
CA ASP A 91 -10.09 -9.59 11.97
C ASP A 91 -10.61 -9.30 13.39
N ASN A 92 -9.72 -9.36 14.37
CA ASN A 92 -10.03 -9.04 15.77
C ASN A 92 -10.04 -7.53 16.08
N GLY A 93 -9.70 -6.66 15.12
CA GLY A 93 -9.56 -5.22 15.35
C GLY A 93 -8.35 -4.82 16.22
N THR A 94 -7.37 -5.72 16.40
CA THR A 94 -6.21 -5.55 17.27
C THR A 94 -4.89 -5.36 16.52
N TRP A 95 -4.92 -5.06 15.21
CA TRP A 95 -3.71 -4.97 14.36
C TRP A 95 -2.71 -3.87 14.76
N LEU A 96 -3.20 -2.78 15.35
CA LEU A 96 -2.36 -1.70 15.89
C LEU A 96 -1.93 -1.92 17.35
N HIS A 97 -2.44 -2.95 18.01
CA HIS A 97 -2.19 -3.18 19.44
C HIS A 97 -0.86 -3.89 19.64
N ASP A 98 -0.31 -3.79 20.86
CA ASP A 98 0.99 -4.35 21.23
C ASP A 98 2.15 -3.85 20.35
N ARG A 99 2.08 -2.58 19.93
CA ARG A 99 3.10 -1.87 19.14
C ARG A 99 3.54 -0.57 19.82
N PRO A 100 4.78 -0.12 19.61
CA PRO A 100 5.24 1.21 19.97
C PRO A 100 4.36 2.29 19.34
N GLU A 101 4.22 3.42 20.01
CA GLU A 101 3.44 4.56 19.51
C GLU A 101 3.87 4.99 18.10
N LYS A 102 5.19 5.03 17.88
CA LYS A 102 5.79 5.43 16.61
C LYS A 102 5.36 4.53 15.45
N ASP A 103 5.36 3.21 15.66
CA ASP A 103 4.89 2.26 14.66
C ASP A 103 3.40 2.45 14.37
N VAL A 104 2.60 2.72 15.40
CA VAL A 104 1.17 3.00 15.21
C VAL A 104 0.95 4.25 14.36
N TYR A 105 1.71 5.33 14.61
CA TYR A 105 1.61 6.56 13.80
C TYR A 105 1.96 6.29 12.33
N ARG A 106 3.08 5.62 12.08
CA ARG A 106 3.54 5.24 10.74
C ARG A 106 2.51 4.41 9.97
N LEU A 107 1.90 3.44 10.66
CA LEU A 107 0.88 2.57 10.07
C LEU A 107 -0.42 3.32 9.76
N LEU A 108 -0.86 4.23 10.64
CA LEU A 108 -2.03 5.05 10.41
C LEU A 108 -1.85 5.95 9.18
N ILE A 109 -0.68 6.58 9.06
CA ILE A 109 -0.35 7.46 7.94
C ILE A 109 -0.33 6.68 6.63
N ASP A 110 0.39 5.56 6.55
CA ASP A 110 0.46 4.79 5.31
C ASP A 110 -0.87 4.11 4.96
N ALA A 111 -1.68 3.73 5.94
CA ALA A 111 -3.03 3.21 5.68
C ALA A 111 -3.91 4.29 5.02
N TYR A 112 -3.81 5.54 5.48
CA TYR A 112 -4.49 6.66 4.87
C TYR A 112 -3.94 6.99 3.47
N ARG A 113 -2.61 7.14 3.33
CA ARG A 113 -1.98 7.49 2.04
C ARG A 113 -2.30 6.47 0.95
N LEU A 114 -2.22 5.17 1.28
CA LEU A 114 -2.55 4.11 0.33
C LEU A 114 -4.06 4.06 0.02
N HIS A 115 -4.92 4.37 0.99
CA HIS A 115 -6.35 4.45 0.76
C HIS A 115 -6.71 5.58 -0.21
N VAL A 116 -6.14 6.77 -0.02
CA VAL A 116 -6.32 7.91 -0.93
C VAL A 116 -5.78 7.60 -2.34
N GLU A 117 -4.62 6.93 -2.43
CA GLU A 117 -4.08 6.43 -3.70
C GLU A 117 -5.05 5.47 -4.40
N ASP A 118 -5.64 4.54 -3.65
CA ASP A 118 -6.58 3.55 -4.17
C ASP A 118 -7.90 4.22 -4.61
N GLU A 119 -8.47 5.14 -3.82
CA GLU A 119 -9.69 5.87 -4.21
C GLU A 119 -9.47 6.67 -5.50
N TYR A 120 -8.33 7.35 -5.64
CA TYR A 120 -8.01 8.08 -6.86
C TYR A 120 -7.83 7.17 -8.07
N ASN A 121 -7.09 6.07 -7.93
CA ASN A 121 -6.75 5.22 -9.07
C ASN A 121 -7.85 4.22 -9.45
N ILE A 122 -8.62 3.74 -8.48
CA ILE A 122 -9.63 2.68 -8.67
C ILE A 122 -11.02 3.29 -8.81
N ASP A 123 -11.37 4.25 -7.95
CA ASP A 123 -12.71 4.83 -7.93
C ASP A 123 -12.79 6.10 -8.80
N GLY A 124 -11.64 6.69 -9.13
CA GLY A 124 -11.57 7.97 -9.82
C GLY A 124 -11.96 9.15 -8.91
N ASP A 125 -12.02 8.93 -7.60
CA ASP A 125 -12.41 9.93 -6.62
C ASP A 125 -11.19 10.76 -6.20
N ALA A 126 -11.33 12.09 -6.25
CA ALA A 126 -10.30 13.04 -5.88
C ALA A 126 -10.88 13.98 -4.83
N ALA A 127 -11.01 13.49 -3.60
CA ALA A 127 -11.55 14.26 -2.48
C ALA A 127 -10.81 15.60 -2.36
N GLU A 128 -11.55 16.70 -2.21
CA GLU A 128 -11.02 18.07 -2.21
C GLU A 128 -9.91 18.29 -1.18
N ASP A 129 -9.99 17.59 -0.05
CA ASP A 129 -9.04 17.66 1.06
C ASP A 129 -7.89 16.64 0.96
N SER A 130 -7.69 16.08 -0.22
CA SER A 130 -6.56 15.20 -0.55
C SER A 130 -5.59 15.89 -1.49
N ILE A 131 -4.37 15.35 -1.56
CA ILE A 131 -3.34 15.76 -2.52
C ILE A 131 -3.78 15.61 -3.99
N TYR A 132 -4.85 14.85 -4.26
CA TYR A 132 -5.43 14.67 -5.59
C TYR A 132 -6.55 15.67 -5.91
N GLY A 133 -7.20 16.23 -4.88
CA GLY A 133 -8.27 17.21 -5.00
C GLY A 133 -7.81 18.67 -5.01
N GLY A 134 -6.50 18.91 -4.89
CA GLY A 134 -5.91 20.26 -4.93
C GLY A 134 -5.57 20.86 -3.57
N ALA A 135 -5.72 20.10 -2.47
CA ALA A 135 -5.20 20.48 -1.18
C ALA A 135 -3.66 20.55 -1.19
N GLU A 136 -3.11 21.42 -0.36
CA GLU A 136 -1.66 21.58 -0.19
C GLU A 136 -0.99 20.29 0.33
N ASN A 137 -1.68 19.59 1.24
CA ASN A 137 -1.27 18.29 1.78
C ASN A 137 -2.52 17.46 2.16
N GLY A 138 -2.30 16.21 2.59
CA GLY A 138 -3.36 15.30 3.01
C GLY A 138 -3.79 15.43 4.49
N LEU A 139 -3.39 16.47 5.22
CA LEU A 139 -3.60 16.54 6.68
C LEU A 139 -5.08 16.56 7.07
N GLU A 140 -5.92 17.33 6.38
CA GLU A 140 -7.36 17.41 6.68
C GLU A 140 -8.06 16.08 6.43
N GLY A 141 -7.75 15.41 5.31
CA GLY A 141 -8.25 14.07 5.03
C GLY A 141 -7.75 13.04 6.05
N PHE A 142 -6.51 13.17 6.50
CA PHE A 142 -5.95 12.32 7.54
C PHE A 142 -6.63 12.52 8.90
N ARG A 143 -6.92 13.77 9.29
CA ARG A 143 -7.69 14.09 10.50
C ARG A 143 -9.07 13.45 10.47
N ARG A 144 -9.75 13.48 9.31
CA ARG A 144 -11.03 12.78 9.12
C ARG A 144 -10.86 11.27 9.27
N PHE A 145 -9.81 10.69 8.69
CA PHE A 145 -9.49 9.27 8.83
C PHE A 145 -9.27 8.87 10.29
N LEU A 146 -8.47 9.62 11.05
CA LEU A 146 -8.23 9.38 12.48
C LEU A 146 -9.50 9.52 13.31
N LYS A 147 -10.34 10.54 13.03
CA LYS A 147 -11.64 10.71 13.68
C LYS A 147 -12.56 9.51 13.44
N ASN A 148 -12.52 8.92 12.25
CA ASN A 148 -13.27 7.71 11.96
C ASN A 148 -12.69 6.50 12.70
N ALA A 149 -11.36 6.36 12.76
CA ALA A 149 -10.69 5.29 13.49
C ALA A 149 -11.03 5.32 14.98
N ALA A 150 -11.03 6.50 15.61
CA ALA A 150 -11.38 6.69 17.02
C ALA A 150 -12.85 6.34 17.35
N LYS A 151 -13.76 6.43 16.38
CA LYS A 151 -15.15 5.96 16.54
C LYS A 151 -15.28 4.44 16.51
N ARG A 152 -14.28 3.71 16.03
CA ARG A 152 -14.31 2.24 15.96
C ARG A 152 -13.85 1.66 17.28
N LYS A 153 -14.80 1.08 18.02
CA LYS A 153 -14.54 0.47 19.33
C LYS A 153 -13.41 -0.57 19.23
N GLY A 154 -12.34 -0.35 19.99
CA GLY A 154 -11.21 -1.28 20.10
C GLY A 154 -10.23 -1.25 18.93
N LEU A 155 -10.43 -0.41 17.91
CA LEU A 155 -9.53 -0.38 16.74
C LEU A 155 -8.20 0.33 17.04
N LEU A 156 -8.26 1.41 17.82
CA LEU A 156 -7.07 2.11 18.31
C LEU A 156 -6.62 1.55 19.67
N PRO A 157 -5.31 1.60 19.98
CA PRO A 157 -4.79 1.19 21.27
C PRO A 157 -5.39 2.00 22.43
N ALA A 158 -5.42 1.42 23.63
CA ALA A 158 -6.01 2.05 24.82
C ALA A 158 -5.34 3.35 25.25
N TRP A 159 -4.07 3.55 24.88
CA TRP A 159 -3.32 4.78 25.14
C TRP A 159 -3.63 5.91 24.16
N TRP A 160 -4.43 5.65 23.10
CA TRP A 160 -4.75 6.67 22.11
C TRP A 160 -5.53 7.82 22.72
N SER A 161 -5.06 9.05 22.48
CA SER A 161 -5.62 10.28 23.02
C SER A 161 -5.48 11.44 22.02
N PRO A 162 -6.13 12.59 22.25
CA PRO A 162 -5.95 13.78 21.41
C PRO A 162 -4.48 14.22 21.30
N GLU A 163 -3.70 14.09 22.37
CA GLU A 163 -2.27 14.43 22.39
C GLU A 163 -1.47 13.49 21.46
N LYS A 164 -1.86 12.20 21.44
CA LYS A 164 -1.23 11.19 20.57
C LYS A 164 -1.64 11.36 19.11
N GLN A 165 -2.86 11.81 18.86
CA GLN A 165 -3.28 12.25 17.54
C GLN A 165 -2.42 13.43 17.04
N ALA A 166 -2.22 14.47 17.86
CA ALA A 166 -1.36 15.59 17.48
C ALA A 166 0.10 15.16 17.23
N ALA A 167 0.63 14.23 18.03
CA ALA A 167 1.94 13.63 17.77
C ALA A 167 1.98 12.85 16.44
N CYS A 168 0.93 12.10 16.11
CA CYS A 168 0.79 11.40 14.84
C CYS A 168 0.74 12.36 13.64
N GLU A 169 0.02 13.48 13.77
CA GLU A 169 -0.07 14.52 12.74
C GLU A 169 1.30 15.15 12.46
N ARG A 170 2.11 15.40 13.50
CA ARG A 170 3.49 15.90 13.33
C ARG A 170 4.39 14.94 12.55
N VAL A 171 4.28 13.62 12.79
CA VAL A 171 5.00 12.62 11.97
C VAL A 171 4.59 12.69 10.50
N GLY A 172 3.34 13.06 10.22
CA GLY A 172 2.83 13.27 8.86
C GLY A 172 3.24 14.58 8.20
N GLY A 173 4.08 15.40 8.85
CA GLY A 173 4.54 16.69 8.33
C GLY A 173 3.62 17.88 8.66
N ALA A 174 2.82 17.81 9.73
CA ALA A 174 1.94 18.92 10.12
C ALA A 174 2.69 20.18 10.64
N ASP A 175 3.93 20.02 11.11
CA ASP A 175 4.77 21.12 11.61
C ASP A 175 6.14 21.09 10.90
N GLU A 176 6.41 22.04 10.01
CA GLU A 176 7.63 22.11 9.18
C GLU A 176 8.90 22.55 9.96
N GLU A 177 8.75 22.96 11.22
CA GLU A 177 9.81 23.61 12.01
C GLU A 177 10.60 22.67 12.94
N GLU A 178 10.11 21.46 13.25
CA GLU A 178 10.86 20.45 14.01
C GLU A 178 11.68 19.55 13.07
N GLU A 179 12.94 19.26 13.41
CA GLU A 179 13.76 18.27 12.69
C GLU A 179 13.04 16.91 12.70
N VAL A 180 12.33 16.59 11.62
CA VAL A 180 11.76 15.28 11.39
C VAL A 180 12.93 14.31 11.26
N GLY A 181 12.98 13.30 12.13
CA GLY A 181 14.00 12.26 12.04
C GLY A 181 14.04 11.68 10.61
N ASN A 182 15.24 11.41 10.08
CA ASN A 182 15.45 11.09 8.66
C ASN A 182 14.58 9.92 8.13
N ASP A 183 14.14 8.99 8.98
CA ASP A 183 13.23 7.88 8.61
C ASP A 183 11.75 8.30 8.59
N ASP A 184 11.36 9.33 9.35
CA ASP A 184 9.98 9.81 9.44
C ASP A 184 9.59 10.73 8.27
N ALA A 185 10.56 11.34 7.59
CA ALA A 185 10.34 12.12 6.36
C ALA A 185 9.67 11.30 5.23
N TYR A 186 9.73 9.97 5.30
CA TYR A 186 9.00 9.08 4.38
C TYR A 186 7.47 9.20 4.52
N TYR A 187 6.98 9.55 5.70
CA TYR A 187 5.56 9.55 6.07
C TYR A 187 4.87 10.90 5.82
N ASP A 188 5.46 11.75 5.00
CA ASP A 188 4.88 13.02 4.60
C ASP A 188 3.49 12.85 3.93
N LEU A 189 2.48 13.51 4.50
CA LEU A 189 1.09 13.53 4.00
C LEU A 189 0.94 14.37 2.73
N GLY A 190 1.92 15.21 2.38
CA GLY A 190 2.02 15.87 1.07
C GLY A 190 2.47 14.92 -0.06
N SER A 191 2.95 13.72 0.29
CA SER A 191 3.54 12.79 -0.67
C SER A 191 2.67 11.55 -0.89
N ALA A 192 2.30 11.30 -2.16
CA ALA A 192 1.66 10.07 -2.60
C ALA A 192 2.52 8.83 -2.28
N VAL A 193 1.88 7.67 -2.10
CA VAL A 193 2.55 6.38 -1.90
C VAL A 193 2.00 5.33 -2.86
N GLU A 194 2.87 4.67 -3.62
CA GLU A 194 2.48 3.56 -4.47
C GLU A 194 2.54 2.23 -3.70
N LYS A 195 1.81 1.21 -4.18
CA LYS A 195 1.90 -0.16 -3.66
C LYS A 195 3.35 -0.66 -3.58
N ALA A 196 4.19 -0.32 -4.56
CA ALA A 196 5.58 -0.73 -4.61
C ALA A 196 6.40 -0.11 -3.48
N ASP A 197 6.16 1.16 -3.15
CA ASP A 197 6.85 1.87 -2.07
C ASP A 197 6.55 1.23 -0.71
N ILE A 198 5.29 0.84 -0.47
CA ILE A 198 4.88 0.08 0.73
C ILE A 198 5.62 -1.26 0.80
N ILE A 199 5.67 -2.01 -0.29
CA ILE A 199 6.36 -3.32 -0.31
C ILE A 199 7.86 -3.12 -0.05
N GLU A 200 8.46 -2.10 -0.65
CA GLU A 200 9.87 -1.79 -0.44
C GLU A 200 10.13 -1.36 1.00
N ARG A 201 9.28 -0.51 1.58
CA ARG A 201 9.41 0.00 2.96
C ARG A 201 9.34 -1.14 3.98
N TYR A 202 8.33 -2.00 3.86
CA TYR A 202 8.02 -3.02 4.87
C TYR A 202 8.64 -4.39 4.56
N GLY A 203 9.05 -4.63 3.31
CA GLY A 203 9.62 -5.92 2.89
C GLY A 203 8.63 -7.08 2.87
N ASP A 204 7.32 -6.81 2.90
CA ASP A 204 6.27 -7.83 2.82
C ASP A 204 5.32 -7.53 1.64
N PRO A 205 5.23 -8.42 0.63
CA PRO A 205 4.34 -8.23 -0.52
C PRO A 205 2.85 -8.21 -0.14
N ARG A 206 2.50 -8.73 1.05
CA ARG A 206 1.13 -8.73 1.58
C ARG A 206 0.83 -7.52 2.46
N PHE A 207 1.82 -6.67 2.77
CA PHE A 207 1.62 -5.50 3.63
C PHE A 207 0.62 -4.48 3.08
N PRO A 208 0.60 -4.17 1.76
CA PRO A 208 -0.44 -3.31 1.19
C PRO A 208 -1.85 -3.84 1.45
N MET A 209 -2.04 -5.16 1.45
CA MET A 209 -3.32 -5.78 1.77
C MET A 209 -3.70 -5.58 3.24
N GLN A 210 -2.73 -5.66 4.16
CA GLN A 210 -2.97 -5.38 5.59
C GLN A 210 -3.44 -3.93 5.80
N LEU A 211 -2.77 -2.97 5.17
CA LEU A 211 -3.14 -1.55 5.22
C LEU A 211 -4.54 -1.29 4.67
N ARG A 212 -4.89 -1.89 3.53
CA ARG A 212 -6.22 -1.77 2.91
C ARG A 212 -7.33 -2.33 3.80
N MET A 213 -7.11 -3.52 4.39
CA MET A 213 -8.07 -4.13 5.32
C MET A 213 -8.26 -3.28 6.57
N PHE A 214 -7.19 -2.64 7.06
CA PHE A 214 -7.29 -1.71 8.17
C PHE A 214 -8.05 -0.43 7.77
N ALA A 215 -7.73 0.19 6.63
CA ALA A 215 -8.42 1.37 6.12
C ALA A 215 -9.91 1.11 5.88
N GLU A 216 -10.26 -0.07 5.38
CA GLU A 216 -11.66 -0.52 5.27
C GLU A 216 -12.35 -0.57 6.65
N ALA A 217 -11.69 -1.08 7.69
CA ALA A 217 -12.26 -1.08 9.05
C ALA A 217 -12.50 0.34 9.59
N VAL A 218 -11.64 1.30 9.21
CA VAL A 218 -11.78 2.72 9.56
C VAL A 218 -12.96 3.36 8.81
N ASN A 219 -13.02 3.19 7.50
CA ASN A 219 -13.96 3.89 6.61
C ASN A 219 -15.27 3.14 6.35
N LEU A 220 -15.35 1.87 6.74
CA LEU A 220 -16.43 0.92 6.37
C LEU A 220 -16.63 0.78 4.85
N ARG A 221 -15.54 0.98 4.10
CA ARG A 221 -15.56 0.96 2.64
C ARG A 221 -14.20 0.47 2.13
N GLY A 222 -14.20 -0.62 1.39
CA GLY A 222 -13.01 -1.12 0.72
C GLY A 222 -12.75 -0.43 -0.63
N PRO A 223 -11.56 -0.63 -1.23
CA PRO A 223 -11.27 -0.13 -2.57
C PRO A 223 -12.30 -0.61 -3.61
N GLY A 224 -12.77 0.26 -4.50
CA GLY A 224 -13.82 -0.13 -5.45
C GLY A 224 -15.21 -0.32 -4.82
N GLY A 225 -15.39 0.05 -3.55
CA GLY A 225 -16.60 -0.25 -2.78
C GLY A 225 -16.78 -1.75 -2.46
N GLN A 226 -15.72 -2.55 -2.56
CA GLN A 226 -15.78 -3.99 -2.28
C GLN A 226 -15.84 -4.26 -0.76
N ASP A 227 -16.53 -5.35 -0.38
CA ASP A 227 -16.48 -5.90 0.98
C ASP A 227 -15.29 -6.87 1.10
N GLY A 228 -14.28 -6.46 1.87
CA GLY A 228 -13.06 -7.24 2.09
C GLY A 228 -13.21 -8.30 3.19
N THR A 229 -14.37 -8.39 3.86
CA THR A 229 -14.61 -9.33 4.97
C THR A 229 -14.31 -10.79 4.61
N PRO A 230 -14.75 -11.34 3.45
CA PRO A 230 -14.45 -12.72 3.07
C PRO A 230 -12.95 -12.97 2.92
N MET A 231 -12.23 -12.05 2.28
CA MET A 231 -10.79 -12.13 2.08
C MET A 231 -10.05 -12.05 3.43
N ARG A 232 -10.45 -11.14 4.32
CA ARG A 232 -9.86 -10.99 5.66
C ARG A 232 -10.00 -12.27 6.49
N LYS A 233 -11.21 -12.86 6.52
CA LYS A 233 -11.47 -14.12 7.23
C LYS A 233 -10.67 -15.28 6.66
N MET A 234 -10.56 -15.38 5.34
CA MET A 234 -9.74 -16.40 4.68
C MET A 234 -8.27 -16.26 5.11
N MET A 235 -7.69 -15.07 5.04
CA MET A 235 -6.30 -14.85 5.42
C MET A 235 -6.05 -15.13 6.91
N ALA A 236 -6.95 -14.72 7.81
CA ALA A 236 -6.86 -15.03 9.24
C ALA A 236 -6.89 -16.55 9.52
N SER A 237 -7.74 -17.28 8.81
CA SER A 237 -7.83 -18.74 8.95
C SER A 237 -6.57 -19.47 8.44
N MET A 238 -5.93 -18.96 7.38
CA MET A 238 -4.64 -19.46 6.89
C MET A 238 -3.53 -19.30 7.93
N GLU A 239 -3.49 -18.18 8.66
CA GLU A 239 -2.54 -18.01 9.77
C GLU A 239 -2.84 -18.96 10.94
N GLY A 240 -4.10 -19.34 11.14
CA GLY A 240 -4.55 -20.31 12.14
C GLY A 240 -4.18 -21.77 11.83
N GLY A 241 -3.63 -22.04 10.65
CA GLY A 241 -3.36 -23.41 10.21
C GLY A 241 -4.62 -24.17 9.77
N ALA A 242 -5.74 -23.47 9.56
CA ALA A 242 -7.01 -24.10 9.14
C ALA A 242 -6.97 -24.65 7.70
N TYR A 243 -6.02 -24.18 6.88
CA TYR A 243 -5.77 -24.70 5.54
C TYR A 243 -4.46 -25.50 5.54
N GLY A 244 -4.57 -26.83 5.56
CA GLY A 244 -3.43 -27.73 5.44
C GLY A 244 -2.78 -27.67 4.05
N PRO A 245 -1.56 -28.23 3.88
CA PRO A 245 -0.78 -28.17 2.63
C PRO A 245 -1.51 -28.72 1.39
N ALA A 246 -2.56 -29.53 1.57
CA ALA A 246 -3.38 -30.07 0.49
C ALA A 246 -4.29 -29.03 -0.21
N ALA A 247 -4.59 -27.89 0.43
CA ALA A 247 -5.46 -26.86 -0.16
C ALA A 247 -4.71 -25.88 -1.09
N MET A 248 -3.37 -25.85 -1.06
CA MET A 248 -2.58 -24.99 -1.95
C MET A 248 -2.33 -25.60 -3.34
N GLY A 249 -2.68 -26.87 -3.56
CA GLY A 249 -2.49 -27.57 -4.83
C GLY A 249 -3.63 -27.42 -5.85
N SER A 250 -4.77 -26.87 -5.43
CA SER A 250 -5.87 -26.53 -6.36
C SER A 250 -5.81 -25.04 -6.62
N THR A 251 -5.10 -24.70 -7.70
CA THR A 251 -5.05 -23.36 -8.29
C THR A 251 -6.44 -22.74 -8.33
N ILE A 252 -6.65 -21.68 -7.55
CA ILE A 252 -7.61 -20.65 -7.95
C ILE A 252 -6.99 -20.00 -9.18
N ASP A 253 -7.36 -20.50 -10.35
CA ASP A 253 -7.08 -19.86 -11.60
C ASP A 253 -8.00 -18.64 -11.73
N VAL A 254 -7.47 -17.47 -11.39
CA VAL A 254 -8.18 -16.19 -11.47
C VAL A 254 -8.38 -15.75 -12.94
N THR A 255 -7.90 -16.52 -13.93
CA THR A 255 -8.04 -16.17 -15.36
C THR A 255 -9.34 -16.65 -16.02
N THR A 256 -10.19 -17.43 -15.33
CA THR A 256 -11.45 -17.95 -15.92
C THR A 256 -12.71 -17.63 -15.12
N MET A 257 -12.82 -16.47 -14.49
CA MET A 257 -14.15 -15.97 -14.09
C MET A 257 -14.85 -15.34 -15.29
N ASN A 258 -15.55 -16.19 -16.05
CA ASN A 258 -16.39 -15.76 -17.16
C ASN A 258 -17.72 -15.21 -16.62
N ARG A 259 -18.26 -14.23 -17.34
CA ARG A 259 -19.36 -13.33 -16.96
C ARG A 259 -20.76 -13.99 -16.90
N SER A 260 -20.85 -15.30 -16.74
CA SER A 260 -22.05 -16.10 -17.04
C SER A 260 -22.80 -16.66 -15.84
N ASP A 261 -22.20 -16.72 -14.65
CA ASP A 261 -22.74 -17.60 -13.59
C ASP A 261 -23.58 -16.89 -12.51
N PHE A 262 -23.95 -15.62 -12.70
CA PHE A 262 -24.96 -14.96 -11.86
C PHE A 262 -26.33 -14.95 -12.56
N ARG A 263 -26.94 -16.13 -12.61
CA ARG A 263 -28.41 -16.27 -12.55
C ARG A 263 -28.70 -17.34 -11.51
N HIS A 264 -29.29 -16.96 -10.39
CA HIS A 264 -30.68 -17.25 -10.00
C HIS A 264 -31.05 -16.34 -8.83
#